data_AF-A0A7C2SEW2-F1
#
_entry.id   AF-A0A7C2SEW2-F1
#
_cell.length_a   1.000
_cell.length_b   1.000
_cell.length_c   1.000
_cell.angle_alpha   90.00
_cell.angle_beta   90.00
_cell.angle_gamma   90.00
#
_symmetry.space_group_name_H-M   'P 1'
#
loop_
_entity.id
_entity.type
_entity.pdbx_description
1 polymer ?
#
loop_
_entity_poly.entity_id
_entity_poly.type
_entity_poly.pdbx_seq_one_letter_code
_entity_poly.pdbx_strand_id
1 'polypeptide(L)'
;LKTIFDQLDRNKIDFEENDTKETFENYRNEASAKFDKTDIWSLIFFLLTALFFVGAVENAANAEKWGSDYSILSTIFSLRTLSYFFYMIVLALSVTSITALFYYYKIRTEEKVDADYLKFVREFALSKGLIFTIILPLFVLLRILLTPQNALAYNIFMITLVLLISILFIATFLYIMMKDSKANYVTILTVLTVILFVSSNAKDQAAFSTTSKEHLAKIEADFVKYEEDFKANLGLATVSINGEDIYNGRCIACHQYDRVLVGPAYKNVLPKYENNKEGLIQYILNPVKVDPQFPAMPSQGLKPNEAKAVVEYMLETYNQ
;
A
#
# COMPACT_ATOMS: atom_id res chain seq x y z
N LEU A 1 19.99 -14.90 27.25
CA LEU A 1 20.81 -15.03 28.49
C LEU A 1 19.94 -15.35 29.71
N LYS A 2 18.98 -14.49 30.11
CA LYS A 2 18.05 -14.76 31.23
C LYS A 2 17.40 -16.15 31.16
N THR A 3 16.79 -16.50 30.02
CA THR A 3 16.18 -17.82 29.80
C THR A 3 17.14 -19.00 29.98
N ILE A 4 18.43 -18.81 29.67
CA ILE A 4 19.46 -19.84 29.84
C ILE A 4 19.75 -20.01 31.33
N PHE A 5 19.94 -18.92 32.07
CA PHE A 5 20.10 -18.97 33.53
C PHE A 5 18.88 -19.55 34.25
N ASP A 6 17.66 -19.19 33.82
CA ASP A 6 16.40 -19.73 34.37
C ASP A 6 16.17 -21.21 34.05
N GLN A 7 16.75 -21.72 32.95
CA GLN A 7 16.72 -23.15 32.61
C GLN A 7 17.76 -23.93 33.42
N LEU A 8 18.97 -23.39 33.58
CA LEU A 8 20.03 -23.98 34.39
C LEU A 8 19.62 -24.07 35.87
N ASP A 9 18.96 -23.04 36.40
CA ASP A 9 18.41 -23.04 37.76
C ASP A 9 17.27 -24.06 37.93
N ARG A 10 16.36 -24.15 36.95
CA ARG A 10 15.29 -25.16 36.95
C ARG A 10 15.81 -26.60 36.92
N ASN A 11 16.99 -26.82 36.34
CA ASN A 11 17.65 -28.12 36.31
C ASN A 11 18.43 -28.43 37.60
N LYS A 12 18.40 -27.55 38.62
CA LYS A 12 19.05 -27.72 39.93
C LYS A 12 20.51 -28.17 39.81
N ILE A 13 21.32 -27.41 39.06
CA ILE A 13 22.76 -27.68 38.97
C ILE A 13 23.37 -27.55 40.36
N ASP A 14 24.04 -28.62 40.80
CA ASP A 14 24.78 -28.62 42.07
C ASP A 14 26.12 -27.93 41.85
N PHE A 15 26.40 -26.89 42.63
CA PHE A 15 27.67 -26.16 42.56
C PHE A 15 28.62 -26.73 43.62
N GLU A 16 29.79 -27.21 43.21
CA GLU A 16 30.79 -27.81 44.11
C GLU A 16 31.42 -26.78 45.07
N GLU A 17 31.45 -25.49 44.69
CA GLU A 17 32.04 -24.41 45.49
C GLU A 17 31.08 -23.23 45.71
N ASN A 18 31.10 -22.65 46.92
CA ASN A 18 30.29 -21.47 47.25
C ASN A 18 30.59 -20.26 46.35
N ASP A 19 31.85 -20.06 45.96
CA ASP A 19 32.29 -18.94 45.12
C ASP A 19 31.72 -19.05 43.69
N THR A 20 31.60 -20.29 43.16
CA THR A 20 30.93 -20.53 41.87
C THR A 20 29.43 -20.27 41.92
N LYS A 21 28.76 -20.58 43.05
CA LYS A 21 27.35 -20.29 43.25
C LYS A 21 27.08 -18.78 43.34
N GLU A 22 27.90 -18.05 44.09
CA GLU A 22 27.79 -16.60 44.20
C GLU A 22 28.03 -15.91 42.84
N THR A 23 29.04 -16.37 42.11
CA THR A 23 29.34 -15.87 40.75
C THR A 23 28.18 -16.13 39.79
N PHE A 24 27.58 -17.32 39.82
CA PHE A 24 26.41 -17.66 39.00
C PHE A 24 25.21 -16.76 39.32
N GLU A 25 24.91 -16.57 40.62
CA GLU A 25 23.82 -15.70 41.07
C GLU A 25 24.04 -14.24 40.65
N ASN A 26 25.27 -13.72 40.75
CA ASN A 26 25.61 -12.38 40.29
C ASN A 26 25.39 -12.23 38.77
N TYR A 27 25.88 -13.16 37.96
CA TYR A 27 25.64 -13.11 36.51
C TYR A 27 24.17 -13.27 36.14
N ARG A 28 23.41 -14.11 36.86
CA ARG A 28 21.97 -14.26 36.67
C ARG A 28 21.24 -12.95 36.98
N ASN A 29 21.55 -12.33 38.11
CA ASN A 29 20.94 -11.08 38.54
C ASN A 29 21.26 -9.95 37.57
N GLU A 30 22.51 -9.84 37.11
CA GLU A 30 22.89 -8.88 36.06
C GLU A 30 22.19 -9.16 34.73
N ALA A 31 22.11 -10.42 34.32
CA ALA A 31 21.43 -10.81 33.09
C ALA A 31 19.92 -10.52 33.16
N SER A 32 19.27 -10.77 34.30
CA SER A 32 17.87 -10.42 34.51
C SER A 32 17.67 -8.91 34.51
N ALA A 33 18.50 -8.16 35.25
CA ALA A 33 18.39 -6.70 35.30
C ALA A 33 18.60 -6.05 33.92
N LYS A 34 19.56 -6.54 33.13
CA LYS A 34 19.74 -6.10 31.74
C LYS A 34 18.56 -6.48 30.86
N PHE A 35 18.07 -7.71 30.98
CA PHE A 35 16.91 -8.20 30.22
C PHE A 35 15.65 -7.36 30.51
N ASP A 36 15.35 -7.11 31.79
CA ASP A 36 14.17 -6.35 32.22
C ASP A 36 14.25 -4.90 31.73
N LYS A 37 15.45 -4.29 31.73
CA LYS A 37 15.66 -2.97 31.11
C LYS A 37 15.43 -3.01 29.60
N THR A 38 15.97 -3.99 28.89
CA THR A 38 15.78 -4.10 27.44
C THR A 38 14.33 -4.38 27.05
N ASP A 39 13.59 -5.13 27.86
CA ASP A 39 12.19 -5.47 27.61
C ASP A 39 11.28 -4.24 27.71
N ILE A 40 11.53 -3.38 28.71
CA ILE A 40 10.83 -2.08 28.84
C ILE A 40 11.09 -1.20 27.62
N TRP A 41 12.34 -1.07 27.16
CA TRP A 41 12.66 -0.28 25.97
C TRP A 41 12.00 -0.85 24.71
N SER A 42 11.99 -2.18 24.55
CA SER A 42 11.29 -2.84 23.45
C SER A 42 9.80 -2.48 23.44
N LEU A 43 9.14 -2.57 24.60
CA LEU A 43 7.72 -2.19 24.73
C LEU A 43 7.50 -0.70 24.40
N ILE A 44 8.36 0.18 24.87
CA ILE A 44 8.29 1.62 24.57
C ILE A 44 8.39 1.87 23.06
N PHE A 45 9.39 1.29 22.39
CA PHE A 45 9.57 1.47 20.94
C PHE A 45 8.42 0.85 20.14
N PHE A 46 7.88 -0.29 20.59
CA PHE A 46 6.71 -0.90 19.98
C PHE A 46 5.47 0.00 20.09
N LEU A 47 5.19 0.54 21.28
CA LEU A 47 4.07 1.46 21.51
C LEU A 47 4.24 2.78 20.75
N LEU A 48 5.47 3.30 20.68
CA LEU A 48 5.78 4.47 19.88
C LEU A 48 5.48 4.19 18.39
N THR A 49 5.98 3.07 17.86
CA THR A 49 5.75 2.67 16.46
C THR A 49 4.26 2.52 16.16
N ALA A 50 3.52 1.89 17.06
CA ALA A 50 2.07 1.76 16.99
C ALA A 50 1.36 3.12 16.95
N LEU A 51 1.80 4.10 17.74
CA LEU A 51 1.25 5.46 17.72
C LEU A 51 1.52 6.17 16.38
N PHE A 52 2.73 6.06 15.84
CA PHE A 52 3.06 6.61 14.53
C PHE A 52 2.25 5.96 13.41
N PHE A 53 2.13 4.63 13.43
CA PHE A 53 1.32 3.89 12.47
C PHE A 53 -0.14 4.34 12.48
N VAL A 54 -0.77 4.40 13.66
CA VAL A 54 -2.16 4.83 13.81
C VAL A 54 -2.33 6.30 13.37
N GLY A 55 -1.38 7.18 13.71
CA GLY A 55 -1.40 8.57 13.25
C GLY A 55 -1.33 8.69 11.72
N ALA A 56 -0.54 7.85 11.06
CA ALA A 56 -0.47 7.81 9.60
C ALA A 56 -1.80 7.32 8.98
N VAL A 57 -2.43 6.28 9.55
CA VAL A 57 -3.72 5.78 9.08
C VAL A 57 -4.83 6.83 9.22
N GLU A 58 -4.90 7.52 10.37
CA GLU A 58 -5.90 8.58 10.59
C GLU A 58 -5.69 9.79 9.69
N ASN A 59 -4.44 10.10 9.34
CA ASN A 59 -4.14 11.15 8.38
C ASN A 59 -4.47 10.74 6.93
N ALA A 60 -4.24 9.48 6.58
CA ALA A 60 -4.65 8.93 5.29
C ALA A 60 -6.17 8.98 5.11
N ALA A 61 -6.95 8.75 6.18
CA ALA A 61 -8.40 8.88 6.16
C ALA A 61 -8.92 10.34 6.22
N ASN A 62 -8.06 11.34 6.06
CA ASN A 62 -8.44 12.75 6.17
C ASN A 62 -7.87 13.60 5.02
N ALA A 63 -8.44 13.47 3.82
CA ALA A 63 -7.92 14.12 2.62
C ALA A 63 -7.93 15.67 2.68
N GLU A 64 -8.82 16.28 3.47
CA GLU A 64 -8.86 17.75 3.66
C GLU A 64 -7.56 18.31 4.21
N LYS A 65 -6.79 17.51 4.96
CA LYS A 65 -5.51 17.95 5.52
C LYS A 65 -4.34 17.76 4.55
N TRP A 66 -4.53 17.10 3.42
CA TRP A 66 -3.47 16.82 2.47
C TRP A 66 -3.01 18.12 1.79
N GLY A 67 -1.75 18.49 1.99
CA GLY A 67 -1.17 19.72 1.43
C GLY A 67 -1.35 20.99 2.27
N SER A 68 -1.88 20.89 3.49
CA SER A 68 -1.86 21.97 4.49
C SER A 68 -0.57 21.95 5.31
N ASP A 69 -0.33 22.99 6.14
CA ASP A 69 0.80 23.05 7.08
C ASP A 69 0.75 21.87 8.07
N TYR A 70 1.42 20.79 7.69
CA TYR A 70 1.38 19.52 8.39
C TYR A 70 2.34 19.51 9.57
N SER A 71 1.81 19.26 10.76
CA SER A 71 2.60 18.97 11.95
C SER A 71 2.38 17.53 12.39
N ILE A 72 3.47 16.76 12.39
CA ILE A 72 3.48 15.35 12.84
C ILE A 72 3.01 15.28 14.29
N LEU A 73 3.54 16.16 15.15
CA LEU A 73 3.25 16.16 16.59
C LEU A 73 1.77 16.43 16.88
N SER A 74 1.17 17.42 16.21
CA SER A 74 -0.26 17.71 16.41
C SER A 74 -1.16 16.58 15.90
N THR A 75 -0.71 15.87 14.86
CA THR A 75 -1.44 14.72 14.29
C THR A 75 -1.41 13.53 15.24
N ILE A 76 -0.22 13.15 15.75
CA ILE A 76 -0.08 11.97 16.62
C ILE A 76 -0.70 12.17 18.00
N PHE A 77 -0.71 13.40 18.53
CA PHE A 77 -1.34 13.73 19.82
C PHE A 77 -2.78 14.25 19.68
N SER A 78 -3.38 14.15 18.49
CA SER A 78 -4.79 14.50 18.31
C SER A 78 -5.72 13.50 19.03
N LEU A 79 -6.89 13.98 19.47
CA LEU A 79 -7.89 13.12 20.13
C LEU A 79 -8.31 11.94 19.25
N ARG A 80 -8.37 12.13 17.93
CA ARG A 80 -8.68 11.07 16.95
C ARG A 80 -7.63 9.97 16.96
N THR A 81 -6.36 10.36 16.80
CA THR A 81 -5.24 9.41 16.80
C THR A 81 -5.12 8.68 18.12
N LEU A 82 -5.22 9.40 19.25
CA LEU A 82 -5.15 8.78 20.58
C LEU A 82 -6.32 7.81 20.81
N SER A 83 -7.53 8.16 20.37
CA SER A 83 -8.69 7.26 20.48
C SER A 83 -8.48 5.98 19.67
N TYR A 84 -7.90 6.06 18.47
CA TYR A 84 -7.57 4.87 17.69
C TYR A 84 -6.40 4.09 18.31
N PHE A 85 -5.38 4.77 18.84
CA PHE A 85 -4.26 4.10 19.51
C PHE A 85 -4.74 3.25 20.69
N PHE A 86 -5.58 3.80 21.57
CA PHE A 86 -6.16 3.05 22.69
C PHE A 86 -7.11 1.94 22.22
N TYR A 87 -7.93 2.20 21.19
CA TYR A 87 -8.76 1.14 20.57
C TYR A 87 -7.91 -0.05 20.12
N MET A 88 -6.79 0.20 19.43
CA MET A 88 -5.91 -0.83 18.92
C MET A 88 -5.25 -1.64 20.04
N ILE A 89 -4.83 -0.98 21.13
CA ILE A 89 -4.29 -1.65 22.32
C ILE A 89 -5.34 -2.57 22.94
N VAL A 90 -6.55 -2.06 23.18
CA VAL A 90 -7.64 -2.85 23.79
C VAL A 90 -8.02 -4.03 22.89
N LEU A 91 -8.07 -3.81 21.57
CA LEU A 91 -8.33 -4.87 20.59
C LEU A 91 -7.23 -5.93 20.63
N ALA A 92 -5.96 -5.54 20.63
CA ALA A 92 -4.82 -6.46 20.69
C ALA A 92 -4.83 -7.30 21.98
N LEU A 93 -5.15 -6.70 23.12
CA LEU A 93 -5.25 -7.41 24.40
C LEU A 93 -6.43 -8.39 24.44
N SER A 94 -7.58 -8.02 23.86
CA SER A 94 -8.73 -8.92 23.69
C SER A 94 -8.36 -10.11 22.79
N VAL A 95 -7.79 -9.84 21.60
CA VAL A 95 -7.34 -10.87 20.64
C VAL A 95 -6.32 -11.81 21.29
N THR A 96 -5.35 -11.27 22.01
CA THR A 96 -4.30 -12.07 22.69
C THR A 96 -4.89 -12.99 23.74
N SER A 97 -5.84 -12.49 24.55
CA SER A 97 -6.51 -13.29 25.57
C SER A 97 -7.29 -14.47 24.94
N ILE A 98 -8.02 -14.20 23.87
CA ILE A 98 -8.81 -15.22 23.15
C ILE A 98 -7.89 -16.23 22.45
N THR A 99 -6.80 -15.76 21.86
CA THR A 99 -5.81 -16.61 21.19
C THR A 99 -5.09 -17.51 22.20
N ALA A 100 -4.80 -17.02 23.41
CA ALA A 100 -4.25 -17.85 24.48
C ALA A 100 -5.20 -19.01 24.84
N LEU A 101 -6.51 -18.76 24.93
CA LEU A 101 -7.49 -19.83 25.12
C LEU A 101 -7.46 -20.85 23.98
N PHE A 102 -7.41 -20.38 22.72
CA PHE A 102 -7.30 -21.26 21.56
C PHE A 102 -6.04 -22.12 21.58
N TYR A 103 -4.89 -21.50 21.82
CA TYR A 103 -3.62 -22.18 21.84
C TYR A 103 -3.57 -23.28 22.91
N TYR A 104 -3.98 -22.99 24.14
CA TYR A 104 -3.90 -23.97 25.23
C TYR A 104 -5.02 -25.02 25.24
N TYR A 105 -6.25 -24.65 24.85
CA TYR A 105 -7.40 -25.58 24.93
C TYR A 105 -7.76 -26.26 23.61
N LYS A 106 -7.14 -25.87 22.48
CA LYS A 106 -7.34 -26.53 21.18
C LYS A 106 -6.07 -27.03 20.50
N ILE A 107 -4.95 -26.32 20.62
CA ILE A 107 -3.69 -26.74 19.97
C ILE A 107 -2.90 -27.67 20.89
N ARG A 108 -2.68 -27.29 22.14
CA ARG A 108 -1.83 -28.05 23.09
C ARG A 108 -2.58 -29.10 23.91
N THR A 109 -3.74 -29.57 23.44
CA THR A 109 -4.60 -30.49 24.21
C THR A 109 -3.93 -31.83 24.53
N GLU A 110 -3.03 -32.30 23.67
CA GLU A 110 -2.34 -33.59 23.82
C GLU A 110 -1.02 -33.48 24.61
N GLU A 111 -0.55 -32.26 24.88
CA GLU A 111 0.66 -32.05 25.66
C GLU A 111 0.38 -32.17 27.16
N LYS A 112 1.31 -32.77 27.91
CA LYS A 112 1.27 -32.79 29.38
C LYS A 112 1.60 -31.40 29.95
N VAL A 113 0.67 -30.47 29.78
CA VAL A 113 0.73 -29.15 30.41
C VAL A 113 0.25 -29.27 31.86
N ASP A 114 0.93 -28.59 32.77
CA ASP A 114 0.55 -28.52 34.17
C ASP A 114 -0.91 -28.03 34.35
N ALA A 115 -1.67 -28.72 35.20
CA ALA A 115 -3.10 -28.47 35.36
C ALA A 115 -3.39 -27.14 36.05
N ASP A 116 -2.54 -26.74 37.01
CA ASP A 116 -2.66 -25.46 37.71
C ASP A 116 -2.35 -24.30 36.76
N TYR A 117 -1.33 -24.46 35.91
CA TYR A 117 -1.04 -23.49 34.86
C TYR A 117 -2.19 -23.34 33.85
N LEU A 118 -2.82 -24.44 33.39
CA LEU A 118 -3.98 -24.36 32.50
C LEU A 118 -5.15 -23.61 33.15
N LYS A 119 -5.41 -23.89 34.44
CA LYS A 119 -6.44 -23.18 35.21
C LYS A 119 -6.15 -21.67 35.28
N PHE A 120 -4.89 -21.30 35.57
CA PHE A 120 -4.45 -19.91 35.57
C PHE A 120 -4.69 -19.24 34.22
N VAL A 121 -4.24 -19.87 33.12
CA VAL A 121 -4.42 -19.33 31.76
C VAL A 121 -5.90 -19.10 31.46
N ARG A 122 -6.76 -20.07 31.80
CA ARG A 122 -8.21 -19.94 31.58
C ARG A 122 -8.82 -18.77 32.34
N GLU A 123 -8.57 -18.69 33.65
CA GLU A 123 -9.15 -17.64 34.49
C GLU A 123 -8.65 -16.26 34.09
N PHE A 124 -7.34 -16.15 33.83
CA PHE A 124 -6.74 -14.91 33.35
C PHE A 124 -7.31 -14.49 32.00
N ALA A 125 -7.29 -15.38 31.01
CA ALA A 125 -7.72 -15.06 29.66
C ALA A 125 -9.23 -14.78 29.56
N LEU A 126 -10.07 -15.51 30.29
CA LEU A 126 -11.51 -15.25 30.31
C LEU A 126 -11.84 -13.93 31.01
N SER A 127 -11.24 -13.67 32.17
CA SER A 127 -11.48 -12.43 32.92
C SER A 127 -10.98 -11.20 32.14
N LYS A 128 -9.71 -11.23 31.71
CA LYS A 128 -9.10 -10.10 30.99
C LYS A 128 -9.69 -9.94 29.59
N GLY A 129 -9.91 -11.04 28.88
CA GLY A 129 -10.59 -11.03 27.58
C GLY A 129 -11.97 -10.39 27.66
N LEU A 130 -12.76 -10.70 28.70
CA LEU A 130 -14.09 -10.10 28.89
C LEU A 130 -14.01 -8.59 29.16
N ILE A 131 -13.11 -8.17 30.07
CA ILE A 131 -12.91 -6.75 30.40
C ILE A 131 -12.54 -5.96 29.14
N PHE A 132 -11.53 -6.40 28.39
CA PHE A 132 -11.10 -5.69 27.18
C PHE A 132 -12.21 -5.68 26.12
N THR A 133 -12.96 -6.77 25.96
CA THR A 133 -14.05 -6.85 24.99
C THR A 133 -15.20 -5.90 25.33
N ILE A 134 -15.58 -5.76 26.61
CA ILE A 134 -16.67 -4.85 27.04
C ILE A 134 -16.28 -3.37 26.85
N ILE A 135 -14.99 -3.05 26.89
CA ILE A 135 -14.50 -1.68 26.69
C ILE A 135 -14.49 -1.29 25.20
N LEU A 136 -14.38 -2.25 24.26
CA LEU A 136 -14.28 -1.96 22.82
C LEU A 136 -15.43 -1.13 22.23
N PRO A 137 -16.72 -1.35 22.56
CA PRO A 137 -17.82 -0.57 21.99
C PRO A 137 -17.68 0.93 22.22
N LEU A 138 -17.18 1.34 23.40
CA LEU A 138 -16.94 2.75 23.72
C LEU A 138 -15.98 3.37 22.70
N PHE A 139 -14.86 2.70 22.44
CA PHE A 139 -13.87 3.18 21.48
C PHE A 139 -14.35 3.09 20.03
N VAL A 140 -15.12 2.06 19.67
CA VAL A 140 -15.74 1.96 18.33
C VAL A 140 -16.65 3.17 18.07
N LEU A 141 -17.53 3.49 19.01
CA LEU A 141 -18.46 4.62 18.89
C LEU A 141 -17.72 5.96 18.91
N LEU A 142 -16.73 6.12 19.80
CA LEU A 142 -15.91 7.33 19.84
C LEU A 142 -15.16 7.55 18.53
N ARG A 143 -14.63 6.49 17.91
CA ARG A 143 -13.96 6.59 16.60
C ARG A 143 -14.91 7.04 15.50
N ILE A 144 -16.16 6.57 15.48
CA ILE A 144 -17.16 7.04 14.51
C ILE A 144 -17.48 8.53 14.73
N LEU A 145 -17.65 8.95 15.98
CA LEU A 145 -17.91 10.34 16.33
C LEU A 145 -16.78 11.28 15.87
N LEU A 146 -15.53 10.81 15.93
CA LEU A 146 -14.34 11.58 15.56
C LEU A 146 -13.96 11.49 14.06
N THR A 147 -14.65 10.64 13.28
CA THR A 147 -14.37 10.45 11.85
C THR A 147 -14.76 11.71 11.05
N PRO A 148 -13.94 12.18 10.10
CA PRO A 148 -14.30 13.30 9.21
C PRO A 148 -15.61 13.08 8.45
N GLN A 149 -16.36 14.16 8.19
CA GLN A 149 -17.62 14.07 7.44
C GLN A 149 -17.42 13.54 6.02
N ASN A 150 -16.34 13.96 5.34
CA ASN A 150 -15.97 13.49 4.00
C ASN A 150 -15.49 12.02 3.95
N ALA A 151 -15.18 11.42 5.10
CA ALA A 151 -14.80 10.02 5.21
C ALA A 151 -15.98 9.13 5.61
N LEU A 152 -17.13 9.69 5.99
CA LEU A 152 -18.33 8.94 6.36
C LEU A 152 -19.09 8.45 5.13
N ALA A 153 -19.48 7.18 5.15
CA ALA A 153 -20.28 6.54 4.12
C ALA A 153 -21.17 5.44 4.71
N TYR A 154 -22.24 5.08 3.99
CA TYR A 154 -23.20 4.07 4.44
C TYR A 154 -22.56 2.72 4.82
N ASN A 155 -21.58 2.27 4.04
CA ASN A 155 -20.82 1.04 4.30
C ASN A 155 -20.09 1.06 5.65
N ILE A 156 -19.58 2.21 6.10
CA ILE A 156 -18.90 2.35 7.40
C ILE A 156 -19.88 2.08 8.55
N PHE A 157 -21.12 2.57 8.45
CA PHE A 157 -22.14 2.30 9.45
C PHE A 157 -22.52 0.81 9.50
N MET A 158 -22.64 0.16 8.33
CA MET A 158 -22.92 -1.27 8.25
C MET A 158 -21.78 -2.12 8.83
N ILE A 159 -20.52 -1.79 8.50
CA ILE A 159 -19.34 -2.46 9.07
C ILE A 159 -19.30 -2.24 10.59
N THR A 160 -19.63 -1.04 11.06
CA THR A 160 -19.71 -0.72 12.50
C THR A 160 -20.78 -1.53 13.21
N LEU A 161 -21.95 -1.74 12.59
CA LEU A 161 -22.99 -2.60 13.15
C LEU A 161 -22.49 -4.05 13.29
N VAL A 162 -21.84 -4.59 12.26
CA VAL A 162 -21.23 -5.93 12.31
C VAL A 162 -20.16 -6.03 13.41
N LEU A 163 -19.35 -4.99 13.58
CA LEU A 163 -18.36 -4.90 14.68
C LEU A 163 -19.04 -4.97 16.05
N LEU A 164 -20.06 -4.16 16.30
CA LEU A 164 -20.76 -4.12 17.59
C LEU A 164 -21.47 -5.44 17.90
N ILE A 165 -22.10 -6.06 16.89
CA ILE A 165 -22.73 -7.37 17.03
C ILE A 165 -21.67 -8.44 17.35
N SER A 166 -20.54 -8.43 16.66
CA SER A 166 -19.43 -9.37 16.92
C SER A 166 -18.90 -9.21 18.34
N ILE A 167 -18.69 -7.97 18.81
CA ILE A 167 -18.26 -7.69 20.19
C ILE A 167 -19.26 -8.24 21.20
N LEU A 168 -20.57 -8.05 20.97
CA LEU A 168 -21.63 -8.55 21.84
C LEU A 168 -21.59 -10.08 21.97
N PHE A 169 -21.45 -10.80 20.85
CA PHE A 169 -21.35 -12.25 20.86
C PHE A 169 -20.08 -12.73 21.56
N ILE A 170 -18.92 -12.10 21.29
CA ILE A 170 -17.64 -12.42 21.95
C ILE A 170 -17.77 -12.24 23.46
N ALA A 171 -18.30 -11.10 23.93
CA ALA A 171 -18.50 -10.84 25.35
C ALA A 171 -19.45 -11.87 25.99
N THR A 172 -20.51 -12.25 25.28
CA THR A 172 -21.47 -13.27 25.74
C THR A 172 -20.81 -14.64 25.92
N PHE A 173 -20.05 -15.11 24.92
CA PHE A 173 -19.36 -16.39 25.01
C PHE A 173 -18.27 -16.39 26.09
N LEU A 174 -17.49 -15.31 26.21
CA LEU A 174 -16.53 -15.14 27.30
C LEU A 174 -17.20 -15.20 28.67
N TYR A 175 -18.34 -14.52 28.84
CA TYR A 175 -19.11 -14.55 30.08
C TYR A 175 -19.61 -15.96 30.42
N ILE A 176 -20.20 -16.67 29.45
CA ILE A 176 -20.68 -18.05 29.65
C ILE A 176 -19.51 -18.97 30.05
N MET A 177 -18.40 -18.90 29.33
CA MET A 177 -17.21 -19.72 29.60
C MET A 177 -16.59 -19.41 30.97
N MET A 178 -16.61 -18.14 31.37
CA MET A 178 -16.16 -17.71 32.70
C MET A 178 -17.06 -18.25 33.81
N LYS A 179 -18.38 -18.16 33.63
CA LYS A 179 -19.37 -18.66 34.59
C LYS A 179 -19.30 -20.18 34.76
N ASP A 180 -19.20 -20.91 33.66
CA ASP A 180 -19.19 -22.38 33.67
C ASP A 180 -17.79 -22.95 33.96
N SER A 181 -16.77 -22.10 34.06
CA SER A 181 -15.35 -22.48 34.19
C SER A 181 -14.89 -23.47 33.09
N LYS A 182 -15.48 -23.39 31.90
CA LYS A 182 -15.26 -24.31 30.78
C LYS A 182 -14.87 -23.56 29.51
N ALA A 183 -13.93 -24.12 28.77
CA ALA A 183 -13.40 -23.54 27.54
C ALA A 183 -14.10 -24.08 26.27
N ASN A 184 -15.42 -24.34 26.34
CA ASN A 184 -16.11 -25.13 25.31
C ASN A 184 -16.30 -24.38 23.98
N TYR A 185 -16.44 -23.05 24.02
CA TYR A 185 -16.74 -22.23 22.83
C TYR A 185 -15.51 -21.56 22.21
N VAL A 186 -14.31 -22.00 22.58
CA VAL A 186 -13.04 -21.39 22.15
C VAL A 186 -12.94 -21.25 20.63
N THR A 187 -13.32 -22.27 19.85
CA THR A 187 -13.26 -22.20 18.39
C THR A 187 -14.18 -21.13 17.80
N ILE A 188 -15.43 -21.06 18.30
CA ILE A 188 -16.40 -20.04 17.87
C ILE A 188 -15.89 -18.64 18.24
N LEU A 189 -15.36 -18.50 19.45
CA LEU A 189 -14.79 -17.26 19.94
C LEU A 189 -13.64 -16.77 19.05
N THR A 190 -12.72 -17.66 18.66
CA THR A 190 -11.62 -17.34 17.75
C THR A 190 -12.12 -16.88 16.39
N VAL A 191 -13.13 -17.56 15.80
CA VAL A 191 -13.71 -17.14 14.52
C VAL A 191 -14.36 -15.76 14.61
N LEU A 192 -15.12 -15.49 15.68
CA LEU A 192 -15.71 -14.17 15.92
C LEU A 192 -14.65 -13.09 16.09
N THR A 193 -13.53 -13.39 16.75
CA THR A 193 -12.39 -12.46 16.87
C THR A 193 -11.72 -12.17 15.52
N VAL A 194 -11.62 -13.15 14.62
CA VAL A 194 -11.14 -12.91 13.25
C VAL A 194 -12.09 -11.99 12.49
N ILE A 195 -13.41 -12.23 12.59
CA ILE A 195 -14.42 -11.34 11.99
C ILE A 195 -14.29 -9.92 12.55
N LEU A 196 -14.18 -9.77 13.88
CA LEU A 196 -13.97 -8.48 14.55
C LEU A 196 -12.73 -7.75 13.99
N PHE A 197 -11.61 -8.44 13.88
CA PHE A 197 -10.36 -7.86 13.36
C PHE A 197 -10.49 -7.45 11.89
N VAL A 198 -11.02 -8.34 11.04
CA VAL A 198 -11.21 -8.06 9.61
C VAL A 198 -12.17 -6.89 9.41
N SER A 199 -13.31 -6.86 10.10
CA SER A 199 -14.26 -5.76 10.03
C SER A 199 -13.66 -4.44 10.52
N SER A 200 -12.79 -4.46 11.53
CA SER A 200 -12.10 -3.25 12.02
C SER A 200 -11.23 -2.64 10.92
N ASN A 201 -10.42 -3.47 10.26
CA ASN A 201 -9.56 -3.03 9.17
C ASN A 201 -10.37 -2.61 7.93
N ALA A 202 -11.43 -3.37 7.59
CA ALA A 202 -12.32 -3.04 6.49
C ALA A 202 -12.98 -1.67 6.66
N LYS A 203 -13.31 -1.28 7.90
CA LYS A 203 -13.85 0.04 8.22
C LYS A 203 -12.86 1.16 7.87
N ASP A 204 -11.58 0.98 8.20
CA ASP A 204 -10.55 1.99 7.93
C ASP A 204 -10.27 2.10 6.43
N GLN A 205 -10.25 0.96 5.72
CA GLN A 205 -10.15 0.95 4.25
C GLN A 205 -11.36 1.61 3.59
N ALA A 206 -12.57 1.39 4.12
CA ALA A 206 -13.78 2.06 3.64
C ALA A 206 -13.69 3.58 3.82
N ALA A 207 -13.21 4.05 4.97
CA ALA A 207 -12.99 5.48 5.23
C ALA A 207 -11.96 6.08 4.26
N PHE A 208 -10.79 5.44 4.11
CA PHE A 208 -9.76 5.85 3.16
C PHE A 208 -10.30 5.92 1.72
N SER A 209 -10.95 4.84 1.27
CA SER A 209 -11.50 4.76 -0.08
C SER A 209 -12.59 5.80 -0.36
N THR A 210 -13.27 6.29 0.68
CA THR A 210 -14.31 7.32 0.55
C THR A 210 -13.68 8.70 0.41
N THR A 211 -12.72 9.04 1.27
CA THR A 211 -12.04 10.35 1.23
C THR A 211 -11.13 10.50 0.02
N SER A 212 -10.58 9.40 -0.52
CA SER A 212 -9.65 9.45 -1.64
C SER A 212 -10.30 9.57 -3.02
N LYS A 213 -11.63 9.42 -3.15
CA LYS A 213 -12.30 9.34 -4.47
C LYS A 213 -12.04 10.53 -5.37
N GLU A 214 -12.17 11.74 -4.82
CA GLU A 214 -11.99 12.98 -5.59
C GLU A 214 -10.55 13.15 -6.04
N HIS A 215 -9.59 12.87 -5.15
CA HIS A 215 -8.17 12.93 -5.48
C HIS A 215 -7.79 11.87 -6.53
N LEU A 216 -8.32 10.65 -6.41
CA LEU A 216 -8.08 9.59 -7.40
C LEU A 216 -8.66 9.97 -8.76
N ALA A 217 -9.87 10.54 -8.81
CA ALA A 217 -10.47 11.01 -10.06
C ALA A 217 -9.62 12.13 -10.70
N LYS A 218 -9.06 13.04 -9.89
CA LYS A 218 -8.15 14.07 -10.38
C LYS A 218 -6.84 13.48 -10.93
N ILE A 219 -6.23 12.55 -10.20
CA ILE A 219 -4.99 11.87 -10.63
C ILE A 219 -5.23 11.07 -11.93
N GLU A 220 -6.39 10.42 -12.05
CA GLU A 220 -6.79 9.70 -13.26
C GLU A 220 -6.91 10.65 -14.46
N ALA A 221 -7.57 11.80 -14.28
CA ALA A 221 -7.67 12.82 -15.33
C ALA A 221 -6.29 13.38 -15.72
N ASP A 222 -5.43 13.66 -14.74
CA ASP A 222 -4.06 14.14 -14.99
C ASP A 222 -3.22 13.08 -15.71
N PHE A 223 -3.42 11.80 -15.41
CA PHE A 223 -2.75 10.69 -16.09
C PHE A 223 -3.19 10.53 -17.54
N VAL A 224 -4.50 10.63 -17.82
CA VAL A 224 -5.01 10.60 -19.21
C VAL A 224 -4.39 11.73 -20.03
N LYS A 225 -4.35 12.95 -19.49
CA LYS A 225 -3.72 14.08 -20.16
C LYS A 225 -2.23 13.85 -20.39
N TYR A 226 -1.51 13.33 -19.38
CA TYR A 226 -0.10 12.98 -19.52
C TYR A 226 0.13 11.92 -20.61
N GLU A 227 -0.74 10.90 -20.68
CA GLU A 227 -0.66 9.86 -21.69
C GLU A 227 -0.90 10.41 -23.10
N GLU A 228 -1.87 11.32 -23.27
CA GLU A 228 -2.12 12.02 -24.53
C GLU A 228 -0.93 12.87 -24.95
N ASP A 229 -0.39 13.70 -24.05
CA ASP A 229 0.79 14.53 -24.29
C ASP A 229 2.00 13.67 -24.64
N PHE A 230 2.18 12.53 -23.97
CA PHE A 230 3.25 11.58 -24.24
C PHE A 230 3.11 10.94 -25.64
N LYS A 231 1.90 10.49 -26.01
CA LYS A 231 1.63 9.96 -27.36
C LYS A 231 1.84 11.01 -28.44
N ALA A 232 1.42 12.25 -28.20
CA ALA A 232 1.66 13.37 -29.10
C ALA A 232 3.16 13.66 -29.27
N ASN A 233 3.92 13.65 -28.18
CA ASN A 233 5.37 13.80 -28.21
C ASN A 233 6.07 12.67 -28.98
N LEU A 234 5.55 11.45 -28.92
CA LEU A 234 6.04 10.32 -29.73
C LEU A 234 5.56 10.33 -31.19
N GLY A 235 4.65 11.24 -31.57
CA GLY A 235 4.08 11.27 -32.93
C GLY A 235 3.08 10.14 -33.20
N LEU A 236 2.56 9.53 -32.13
CA LEU A 236 1.53 8.49 -32.16
C LEU A 236 0.12 9.06 -31.95
N ALA A 237 -0.03 10.39 -32.01
CA ALA A 237 -1.33 11.04 -31.93
C ALA A 237 -2.23 10.60 -33.09
N THR A 238 -3.44 10.16 -32.77
CA THR A 238 -4.53 9.82 -33.70
C THR A 238 -5.17 11.06 -34.35
N VAL A 239 -4.41 12.15 -34.50
CA VAL A 239 -4.85 13.30 -35.28
C VAL A 239 -4.53 12.99 -36.73
N SER A 240 -5.52 13.12 -37.63
CA SER A 240 -5.34 12.98 -39.08
C SER A 240 -4.16 13.84 -39.54
N ILE A 241 -3.01 13.22 -39.77
CA ILE A 241 -1.82 13.93 -40.25
C ILE A 241 -2.05 14.22 -41.73
N ASN A 242 -2.26 15.50 -42.08
CA ASN A 242 -2.44 15.91 -43.46
C ASN A 242 -1.09 15.94 -44.19
N GLY A 243 -0.85 14.96 -45.06
CA GLY A 243 0.36 14.89 -45.88
C GLY A 243 0.53 16.10 -46.80
N GLU A 244 -0.56 16.71 -47.27
CA GLU A 244 -0.53 17.90 -48.12
C GLU A 244 0.05 19.12 -47.40
N ASP A 245 -0.38 19.37 -46.16
CA ASP A 245 0.08 20.53 -45.39
C ASP A 245 1.57 20.41 -45.08
N ILE A 246 2.05 19.20 -44.78
CA ILE A 246 3.48 18.94 -44.54
C ILE A 246 4.26 19.13 -45.83
N TYR A 247 3.76 18.62 -46.96
CA TYR A 247 4.40 18.77 -48.26
C TYR A 247 4.53 20.25 -48.66
N ASN A 248 3.45 21.02 -48.52
CA ASN A 248 3.41 22.43 -48.85
C ASN A 248 4.24 23.29 -47.89
N GLY A 249 4.30 22.91 -46.60
CA GLY A 249 5.06 23.64 -45.59
C GLY A 249 6.57 23.38 -45.61
N ARG A 250 7.01 22.19 -46.03
CA ARG A 250 8.41 21.75 -45.87
C ARG A 250 9.09 21.26 -47.13
N CYS A 251 8.36 20.62 -48.04
CA CYS A 251 8.97 19.90 -49.18
C CYS A 251 9.02 20.75 -50.46
N ILE A 252 7.96 21.50 -50.76
CA ILE A 252 7.84 22.28 -52.01
C ILE A 252 8.83 23.45 -52.11
N ALA A 253 9.35 23.93 -50.98
CA ALA A 253 10.33 25.02 -50.93
C ALA A 253 11.67 24.62 -51.58
N CYS A 254 12.04 23.34 -51.49
CA CYS A 254 13.31 22.83 -52.01
C CYS A 254 13.16 21.99 -53.27
N HIS A 255 11.99 21.38 -53.49
CA HIS A 255 11.74 20.46 -54.58
C HIS A 255 10.49 20.85 -55.37
N GLN A 256 10.57 20.71 -56.69
CA GLN A 256 9.44 20.86 -57.59
C GLN A 256 9.37 19.69 -58.56
N TYR A 257 8.22 19.52 -59.21
CA TYR A 257 7.99 18.35 -60.04
C TYR A 257 8.90 18.31 -61.28
N ASP A 258 8.97 19.42 -62.00
CA ASP A 258 9.52 19.49 -63.35
C ASP A 258 10.88 20.20 -63.44
N ARG A 259 11.26 20.98 -62.42
CA ARG A 259 12.49 21.76 -62.39
C ARG A 259 13.27 21.61 -61.09
N VAL A 260 14.58 21.81 -61.20
CA VAL A 260 15.51 21.86 -60.07
C VAL A 260 15.40 23.21 -59.36
N LEU A 261 15.31 23.18 -58.03
CA LEU A 261 15.41 24.37 -57.18
C LEU A 261 16.65 24.27 -56.29
N VAL A 262 16.49 23.67 -55.11
CA VAL A 262 17.57 23.37 -54.18
C VAL A 262 17.90 21.88 -54.25
N GLY A 263 16.86 21.05 -54.27
CA GLY A 263 16.95 19.62 -54.49
C GLY A 263 16.59 19.20 -55.93
N PRO A 264 16.80 17.91 -56.26
CA PRO A 264 16.42 17.36 -57.55
C PRO A 264 14.91 17.47 -57.80
N ALA A 265 14.54 17.59 -59.07
CA ALA A 265 13.15 17.58 -59.50
C ALA A 265 12.48 16.22 -59.22
N TYR A 266 11.22 16.20 -58.75
CA TYR A 266 10.56 14.96 -58.36
C TYR A 266 10.43 13.95 -59.49
N LYS A 267 10.22 14.40 -60.74
CA LYS A 267 10.19 13.51 -61.92
C LYS A 267 11.46 12.66 -62.10
N ASN A 268 12.59 13.11 -61.55
CA ASN A 268 13.88 12.40 -61.68
C ASN A 268 14.14 11.43 -60.52
N VAL A 269 13.42 11.57 -59.40
CA VAL A 269 13.69 10.82 -58.15
C VAL A 269 12.55 9.92 -57.73
N LEU A 270 11.29 10.36 -57.88
CA LEU A 270 10.12 9.58 -57.48
C LEU A 270 9.96 8.24 -58.22
N PRO A 271 10.29 8.12 -59.54
CA PRO A 271 10.18 6.84 -60.23
C PRO A 271 11.02 5.71 -59.61
N LYS A 272 12.11 6.05 -58.90
CA LYS A 272 12.95 5.06 -58.20
C LYS A 272 12.26 4.43 -56.98
N TYR A 273 11.21 5.06 -56.48
CA TYR A 273 10.51 4.68 -55.24
C TYR A 273 9.07 4.22 -55.47
N GLU A 274 8.61 4.11 -56.73
CA GLU A 274 7.25 3.65 -57.08
C GLU A 274 6.87 2.31 -56.42
N ASN A 275 7.83 1.38 -56.35
CA ASN A 275 7.67 0.07 -55.70
C ASN A 275 8.42 -0.04 -54.36
N ASN A 276 8.90 1.08 -53.80
CA ASN A 276 9.70 1.11 -52.58
C ASN A 276 9.32 2.31 -51.69
N LYS A 277 8.07 2.32 -51.25
CA LYS A 277 7.52 3.35 -50.38
C LYS A 277 8.27 3.45 -49.05
N GLU A 278 8.56 2.31 -48.43
CA GLU A 278 9.32 2.24 -47.17
C GLU A 278 10.71 2.85 -47.31
N GLY A 279 11.38 2.64 -48.45
CA GLY A 279 12.67 3.25 -48.74
C GLY A 279 12.63 4.78 -48.81
N LEU A 280 11.55 5.34 -49.37
CA LEU A 280 11.36 6.79 -49.42
C LEU A 280 11.07 7.37 -48.03
N ILE A 281 10.27 6.68 -47.22
CA ILE A 281 10.00 7.07 -45.82
C ILE A 281 11.30 7.11 -45.01
N GLN A 282 12.14 6.07 -45.12
CA GLN A 282 13.42 6.02 -44.41
C GLN A 282 14.39 7.12 -44.87
N TYR A 283 14.42 7.40 -46.18
CA TYR A 283 15.25 8.48 -46.71
C TYR A 283 14.81 9.86 -46.19
N ILE A 284 13.50 10.13 -46.08
CA ILE A 284 13.01 11.41 -45.54
C ILE A 284 13.29 11.55 -44.03
N LEU A 285 13.18 10.46 -43.27
CA LEU A 285 13.50 10.46 -41.84
C LEU A 285 15.00 10.70 -41.60
N ASN A 286 15.86 10.06 -42.40
CA ASN A 286 17.31 10.12 -42.27
C ASN A 286 17.97 10.34 -43.64
N PRO A 287 17.96 11.57 -44.17
CA PRO A 287 18.49 11.84 -45.50
C PRO A 287 20.00 11.63 -45.55
N VAL A 288 20.44 10.89 -46.57
CA VAL A 288 21.85 10.66 -46.89
C VAL A 288 22.18 11.26 -48.24
N LYS A 289 23.41 11.75 -48.42
CA LYS A 289 23.80 12.32 -49.71
C LYS A 289 23.91 11.21 -50.75
N VAL A 290 23.10 11.30 -51.81
CA VAL A 290 23.08 10.32 -52.93
C VAL A 290 23.76 10.89 -54.18
N ASP A 291 23.36 12.09 -54.59
CA ASP A 291 23.87 12.72 -55.81
C ASP A 291 24.92 13.78 -55.47
N PRO A 292 26.17 13.68 -55.99
CA PRO A 292 27.21 14.67 -55.78
C PRO A 292 26.84 16.09 -56.26
N GLN A 293 25.96 16.20 -57.26
CA GLN A 293 25.57 17.47 -57.89
C GLN A 293 24.64 18.31 -57.01
N PHE A 294 24.02 17.71 -56.00
CA PHE A 294 23.10 18.39 -55.08
C PHE A 294 23.71 18.52 -53.68
N PRO A 295 23.31 19.55 -52.90
CA PRO A 295 23.66 19.60 -51.48
C PRO A 295 23.05 18.41 -50.72
N ALA A 296 23.64 18.07 -49.57
CA ALA A 296 23.03 17.08 -48.69
C ALA A 296 21.67 17.60 -48.20
N MET A 297 20.62 16.79 -48.33
CA MET A 297 19.29 17.16 -47.88
C MET A 297 19.28 17.30 -46.34
N PRO A 298 18.81 18.43 -45.79
CA PRO A 298 18.71 18.58 -44.34
C PRO A 298 17.60 17.72 -43.77
N SER A 299 17.79 17.21 -42.54
CA SER A 299 16.73 16.51 -41.82
C SER A 299 15.53 17.45 -41.63
N GLN A 300 14.35 16.99 -42.01
CA GLN A 300 13.11 17.75 -41.91
C GLN A 300 12.47 17.67 -40.52
N GLY A 301 13.06 16.92 -39.59
CA GLY A 301 12.54 16.71 -38.24
C GLY A 301 11.16 16.07 -38.21
N LEU A 302 10.78 15.34 -39.27
CA LEU A 302 9.51 14.63 -39.34
C LEU A 302 9.53 13.38 -38.47
N LYS A 303 8.40 13.10 -37.81
CA LYS A 303 8.19 11.83 -37.10
C LYS A 303 7.78 10.72 -38.09
N PRO A 304 7.89 9.43 -37.72
CA PRO A 304 7.60 8.31 -38.64
C PRO A 304 6.22 8.38 -39.32
N ASN A 305 5.16 8.74 -38.58
CA ASN A 305 3.82 8.85 -39.14
C ASN A 305 3.64 10.07 -40.06
N GLU A 306 4.36 11.17 -39.77
CA GLU A 306 4.38 12.37 -40.63
C GLU A 306 5.12 12.11 -41.94
N ALA A 307 6.25 11.41 -41.88
CA ALA A 307 6.98 10.97 -43.07
C ALA A 307 6.12 10.02 -43.93
N LYS A 308 5.39 9.10 -43.30
CA LYS A 308 4.47 8.20 -44.02
C LYS A 308 3.36 8.99 -44.75
N ALA A 309 2.72 9.93 -44.06
CA ALA A 309 1.65 10.74 -44.64
C ALA A 309 2.13 11.61 -45.80
N VAL A 310 3.32 12.23 -45.68
CA VAL A 310 3.88 13.05 -46.78
C VAL A 310 4.25 12.19 -47.99
N VAL A 311 4.78 10.99 -47.78
CA VAL A 311 5.13 10.06 -48.87
C VAL A 311 3.89 9.57 -49.59
N GLU A 312 2.83 9.24 -48.85
CA GLU A 312 1.53 8.88 -49.42
C GLU A 312 1.01 9.99 -50.32
N TYR A 313 0.96 11.23 -49.82
CA TYR A 313 0.54 12.38 -50.62
C TYR A 313 1.42 12.59 -51.87
N MET A 314 2.75 12.52 -51.73
CA MET A 314 3.67 12.72 -52.85
C MET A 314 3.52 11.67 -53.95
N LEU A 315 3.36 10.40 -53.58
CA LEU A 315 3.16 9.33 -54.56
C LEU A 315 1.77 9.42 -55.21
N GLU A 316 0.71 9.72 -54.45
CA GLU A 316 -0.63 9.92 -55.01
C GLU A 316 -0.71 11.12 -55.96
N THR A 317 0.04 12.19 -55.66
CA THR A 317 0.04 13.43 -56.45
C THR A 317 0.87 13.29 -57.74
N TYR A 318 1.93 12.46 -57.74
CA TYR A 318 2.93 12.45 -58.82
C TYR A 318 3.17 11.08 -59.50
N ASN A 319 2.58 9.97 -59.05
CA ASN A 319 2.58 8.67 -59.77
C ASN A 319 1.40 8.55 -60.76
N GLN A 320 1.05 9.60 -61.47
CA GLN A 320 0.05 9.54 -62.56
C GLN A 320 0.71 9.53 -63.95
#